data_AF-A0A7C5WN00-F1
#
_entry.id   AF-A0A7C5WN00-F1
#
_cell.length_a   1.000
_cell.length_b   1.000
_cell.length_c   1.000
_cell.angle_alpha   90.00
_cell.angle_beta   90.00
_cell.angle_gamma   90.00
#
_symmetry.space_group_name_H-M   'P 1'
#
loop_
_entity.id
_entity.type
_entity.pdbx_description
1 polymer ?
#
loop_
_entity_poly.entity_id
_entity_poly.type
_entity_poly.pdbx_seq_one_letter_code
_entity_poly.pdbx_strand_id
1 'polypeptide(L)'
;MKPHLDWHHTTLGRFLLFIGGLRFAIPVMILVVAGLIVGTFLDAGQGAKVAARLVYGSWWFIALMVLVCLSLIAAVLTRFPWNRRHIGFITVHTGLIILIVGSFWSLFGRIEGQVRLSEGQTSGELEMDVQRLKLMEPDGATVVASVSAEDHVRGKVRLGDIDVEIVDRWANCTQEPWIADDGATPLRAFEIAFDSRPSVWIGEATKAGGPAVVGGLTVRVLDPGQAWSPPAE
;
A
#
# COMPACT_ATOMS: atom_id res chain seq x y z
N MET A 1 42.34 40.18 13.89
CA MET A 1 41.04 40.43 14.55
C MET A 1 40.02 39.51 13.91
N LYS A 2 39.46 38.55 14.65
CA LYS A 2 38.36 37.71 14.12
C LYS A 2 37.11 38.61 14.10
N PRO A 3 36.39 38.73 12.98
CA PRO A 3 35.15 39.49 12.98
C PRO A 3 34.19 38.85 13.99
N HIS A 4 33.84 39.57 15.05
CA HIS A 4 32.67 39.23 15.85
C HIS A 4 31.46 39.26 14.91
N LEU A 5 30.81 38.11 14.73
CA LEU A 5 29.60 38.02 13.94
C LEU A 5 28.45 38.45 14.86
N ASP A 6 28.15 39.75 14.94
CA ASP A 6 27.19 40.35 15.88
C ASP A 6 25.72 40.02 15.60
N TRP A 7 25.44 39.12 14.66
CA TRP A 7 24.07 38.75 14.28
C TRP A 7 23.29 38.05 15.40
N HIS A 8 23.96 37.53 16.42
CA HIS A 8 23.35 36.83 17.55
C HIS A 8 22.35 37.69 18.34
N HIS A 9 22.51 39.03 18.31
CA HIS A 9 21.64 39.97 19.01
C HIS A 9 20.37 40.32 18.23
N THR A 10 20.33 40.06 16.93
CA THR A 10 19.15 40.27 16.10
C THR A 10 18.01 39.32 16.51
N THR A 11 16.77 39.69 16.23
CA THR A 11 15.59 38.84 16.48
C THR A 11 15.71 37.50 15.75
N LEU A 12 16.17 37.53 14.49
CA LEU A 12 16.45 36.35 13.68
C LEU A 12 17.57 35.48 14.26
N GLY A 13 18.64 36.11 14.79
CA GLY A 13 19.74 35.39 15.42
C GLY A 13 19.32 34.62 16.67
N ARG A 14 18.55 35.26 17.55
CA ARG A 14 17.99 34.60 18.74
C ARG A 14 17.03 33.46 18.39
N PHE A 15 16.24 33.62 17.33
CA PHE A 15 15.34 32.58 16.85
C PHE A 15 16.10 31.34 16.32
N LEU A 16 17.14 31.56 15.50
CA LEU A 16 17.99 30.47 15.01
C LEU A 16 18.74 29.76 16.13
N LEU A 17 19.22 30.49 17.15
CA LEU A 17 19.86 29.92 18.33
C LEU A 17 18.89 29.06 19.16
N PHE A 18 17.61 29.45 19.22
CA PHE A 18 16.58 28.68 19.91
C PHE A 18 16.28 27.37 19.17
N ILE A 19 16.02 27.44 17.86
CA ILE A 19 15.68 26.27 17.04
C ILE A 19 16.87 25.31 16.91
N GLY A 20 18.09 25.83 16.73
CA GLY A 20 19.31 25.00 16.69
C GLY A 20 19.75 24.46 18.06
N GLY A 21 19.02 24.79 19.12
CA GLY A 21 19.35 24.40 20.49
C GLY A 21 18.85 23.00 20.86
N LEU A 22 19.57 22.32 21.75
CA LEU A 22 19.18 21.00 22.25
C LEU A 22 17.79 20.99 22.91
N ARG A 23 17.40 22.11 23.53
CA ARG A 23 16.10 22.26 24.21
C ARG A 23 14.91 22.16 23.24
N PHE A 24 15.10 22.53 21.97
CA PHE A 24 14.11 22.37 20.92
C PHE A 24 14.26 21.02 20.22
N ALA A 25 15.49 20.63 19.89
CA ALA A 25 15.76 19.40 19.14
C ALA A 25 15.29 18.14 19.88
N ILE A 26 15.51 18.02 21.19
CA ILE A 26 15.21 16.81 21.95
C ILE A 26 13.71 16.50 21.97
N PRO A 27 12.80 17.43 22.34
CA PRO A 27 11.36 17.18 22.28
C PRO A 27 10.87 16.77 20.89
N VAL A 28 11.35 17.43 19.84
CA VAL A 28 10.97 17.12 18.45
C VAL A 28 11.42 15.69 18.10
N MET A 29 12.64 15.31 18.46
CA MET A 29 13.13 13.94 18.23
C MET A 29 12.33 12.89 18.99
N ILE A 30 11.91 13.17 20.22
CA ILE A 30 11.04 12.26 20.99
C ILE A 30 9.70 12.06 20.28
N LEU A 31 9.10 13.14 19.76
CA LEU A 31 7.84 13.04 19.01
C LEU A 31 8.01 12.23 17.72
N VAL A 32 9.12 12.42 17.01
CA VAL A 32 9.44 11.61 15.82
C VAL A 32 9.58 10.13 16.21
N VAL A 33 10.33 9.82 17.27
CA VAL A 33 10.48 8.42 17.74
C VAL A 33 9.15 7.81 18.12
N ALA A 34 8.28 8.54 18.84
CA ALA A 34 6.94 8.08 19.15
C ALA A 34 6.12 7.79 17.88
N GLY A 35 6.20 8.66 16.88
CA GLY A 35 5.57 8.45 15.58
C GLY A 35 6.10 7.19 14.86
N LEU A 36 7.42 6.98 14.86
CA LEU A 36 8.05 5.79 14.26
C LEU A 36 7.64 4.50 14.98
N ILE A 37 7.50 4.53 16.31
CA ILE A 37 7.03 3.38 17.09
C ILE A 37 5.59 3.03 16.68
N VAL A 38 4.70 4.01 16.62
CA VAL A 38 3.30 3.80 16.19
C VAL A 38 3.26 3.30 14.75
N GLY A 39 4.06 3.87 13.84
CA GLY A 39 4.18 3.43 12.46
C GLY A 39 4.59 1.96 12.34
N THR A 40 5.58 1.53 13.13
CA THR A 40 6.03 0.14 13.17
C THR A 40 4.94 -0.82 13.64
N PHE A 41 4.18 -0.47 14.68
CA PHE A 41 3.08 -1.32 15.15
C PHE A 41 1.93 -1.41 14.13
N LEU A 42 1.61 -0.30 13.46
CA LEU A 42 0.60 -0.30 12.40
C LEU A 42 1.04 -1.13 11.19
N ASP A 43 2.32 -1.08 10.83
CA ASP A 43 2.88 -1.88 9.74
C ASP A 43 2.77 -3.37 10.06
N ALA A 44 3.16 -3.77 11.27
CA ALA A 44 3.09 -5.16 11.72
C ALA A 44 1.65 -5.71 11.77
N GLY A 45 0.65 -4.89 12.11
CA GLY A 45 -0.74 -5.33 12.27
C GLY A 45 -1.63 -5.17 11.03
N GLN A 46 -1.47 -4.07 10.30
CA GLN A 46 -2.37 -3.66 9.20
C GLN A 46 -1.66 -3.53 7.85
N GLY A 47 -0.33 -3.75 7.82
CA GLY A 47 0.50 -3.71 6.63
C GLY A 47 1.08 -2.33 6.29
N ALA A 48 2.16 -2.35 5.51
CA ALA A 48 2.99 -1.20 5.20
C ALA A 48 2.25 -0.03 4.56
N LYS A 49 1.25 -0.30 3.73
CA LYS A 49 0.46 0.73 3.03
C LYS A 49 -0.35 1.57 4.00
N VAL A 50 -0.91 0.92 5.03
CA VAL A 50 -1.73 1.57 6.06
C VAL A 50 -0.83 2.46 6.92
N ALA A 51 0.31 1.94 7.40
CA ALA A 51 1.29 2.71 8.17
C ALA A 51 1.85 3.91 7.38
N ALA A 52 2.18 3.71 6.10
CA ALA A 52 2.65 4.77 5.22
C ALA A 52 1.64 5.90 5.08
N ARG A 53 0.36 5.58 4.90
CA ARG A 53 -0.69 6.60 4.73
C ARG A 53 -1.05 7.32 6.02
N LEU A 54 -1.19 6.59 7.13
CA LEU A 54 -1.69 7.13 8.40
C LEU A 54 -0.62 7.84 9.22
N VAL A 55 0.64 7.41 9.13
CA VAL A 55 1.73 7.97 9.91
C VAL A 55 2.67 8.75 9.00
N TYR A 56 3.39 8.09 8.10
CA TYR A 56 4.50 8.73 7.38
C TYR A 56 4.05 9.81 6.39
N GLY A 57 2.93 9.61 5.71
CA GLY A 57 2.32 10.58 4.78
C GLY A 57 1.37 11.57 5.45
N SER A 58 1.21 11.51 6.78
CA SER A 58 0.31 12.41 7.49
C SER A 58 0.91 13.82 7.63
N TRP A 59 0.03 14.83 7.63
CA TRP A 59 0.44 16.23 7.73
C TRP A 59 1.25 16.53 9.01
N TRP A 60 0.91 15.87 10.13
CA TRP A 60 1.57 16.09 11.42
C TRP A 60 2.98 15.48 11.44
N PHE A 61 3.17 14.30 10.83
CA PHE A 61 4.49 13.67 10.77
C PHE A 61 5.41 14.41 9.79
N ILE A 62 4.85 14.87 8.66
CA ILE A 62 5.53 15.77 7.73
C ILE A 62 5.97 17.05 8.47
N ALA A 63 5.09 17.66 9.27
CA ALA A 63 5.44 18.84 10.06
C ALA A 63 6.59 18.55 11.06
N LEU A 64 6.57 17.41 11.74
CA LEU A 64 7.68 16.99 12.61
C LEU A 64 8.99 16.84 11.83
N MET A 65 8.95 16.24 10.65
CA MET A 65 10.13 16.06 9.81
C MET A 65 10.70 17.41 9.32
N VAL A 66 9.83 18.36 9.00
CA VAL A 66 10.23 19.75 8.69
C VAL A 66 10.87 20.42 9.90
N LEU A 67 10.33 20.25 11.10
CA LEU A 67 10.90 20.81 12.33
C LEU A 67 12.30 20.24 12.63
N VAL A 68 12.50 18.93 12.42
CA VAL A 68 13.83 18.31 12.51
C VAL A 68 14.78 18.93 11.49
N CYS A 69 14.36 19.05 10.22
CA CYS A 69 15.19 19.64 9.17
C CYS A 69 15.61 21.08 9.52
N LEU A 70 14.66 21.91 9.99
CA LEU A 70 14.92 23.28 10.40
C LEU A 70 15.87 23.36 11.59
N SER A 71 15.72 22.45 12.57
CA SER A 71 16.63 22.31 13.70
C SER A 71 18.07 22.01 13.25
N LEU A 72 18.24 21.07 12.32
CA LEU A 72 19.56 20.72 11.78
C LEU A 72 20.20 21.88 11.02
N ILE A 73 19.42 22.57 10.17
CA ILE A 73 19.90 23.75 9.43
C ILE A 73 20.34 24.84 10.41
N ALA A 74 19.51 25.16 11.41
CA ALA A 74 19.84 26.14 12.43
C ALA A 74 21.07 25.74 13.26
N ALA A 75 21.23 24.44 13.58
CA ALA A 75 22.40 23.93 14.29
C ALA A 75 23.70 24.05 13.48
N VAL A 76 23.65 23.90 12.16
CA VAL A 76 24.81 24.11 11.27
C VAL A 76 25.14 25.60 11.14
N LEU A 77 24.13 26.46 10.97
CA LEU A 77 24.30 27.91 10.82
C LEU A 77 24.83 28.58 12.09
N THR A 78 24.32 28.20 13.26
CA THR A 78 24.75 28.78 14.56
C THR A 78 26.21 28.45 14.91
N ARG A 79 26.82 27.47 14.23
CA ARG A 79 28.22 27.06 14.46
C ARG A 79 29.23 27.67 13.49
N PHE A 80 28.78 28.63 12.69
CA PHE A 80 29.65 29.45 11.85
C PHE A 80 30.45 30.45 12.72
N PRO A 81 31.76 30.68 12.52
CA PRO A 81 32.63 30.24 11.43
C PRO A 81 33.20 28.82 11.64
N TRP A 82 33.08 28.00 10.60
CA TRP A 82 33.49 26.59 10.66
C TRP A 82 35.01 26.45 10.76
N ASN A 83 35.45 25.68 11.75
CA ASN A 83 36.85 25.35 11.96
C ASN A 83 37.07 23.86 11.63
N ARG A 84 38.31 23.42 11.38
CA ARG A 84 38.59 22.02 10.99
C ARG A 84 38.09 20.98 12.00
N ARG A 85 37.93 21.37 13.27
CA ARG A 85 37.35 20.53 14.33
C ARG A 85 35.86 20.24 14.16
N HIS A 86 35.13 21.08 13.40
CA HIS A 86 33.68 20.95 13.20
C HIS A 86 33.30 20.17 11.93
N ILE A 87 34.27 19.66 11.17
CA ILE A 87 34.01 18.96 9.90
C ILE A 87 33.07 17.78 10.13
N GLY A 88 33.36 16.90 11.10
CA GLY A 88 32.49 15.75 11.39
C GLY A 88 31.06 16.15 11.78
N PHE A 89 30.92 17.21 12.57
CA PHE A 89 29.60 17.75 12.94
C PHE A 89 28.82 18.21 11.71
N ILE A 90 29.44 19.05 10.86
CA ILE A 90 28.80 19.61 9.67
C ILE A 90 28.44 18.49 8.68
N THR A 91 29.33 17.52 8.45
CA THR A 91 29.09 16.41 7.55
C THR A 91 27.86 15.60 7.95
N VAL A 92 27.75 15.22 9.23
CA VAL A 92 26.61 14.43 9.73
C VAL A 92 25.29 15.20 9.57
N HIS A 93 25.27 16.48 9.97
CA HIS A 93 24.04 17.27 9.92
C HIS A 93 23.63 17.58 8.47
N THR A 94 24.59 17.91 7.62
CA THR A 94 24.33 18.15 6.18
C THR A 94 23.87 16.87 5.49
N GLY A 95 24.48 15.72 5.81
CA GLY A 95 24.03 14.42 5.30
C GLY A 95 22.59 14.11 5.69
N LEU A 96 22.22 14.34 6.96
CA LEU A 96 20.86 14.13 7.43
C LEU A 96 19.85 15.09 6.76
N ILE A 97 20.23 16.37 6.56
CA ILE A 97 19.42 17.34 5.81
C ILE A 97 19.19 16.84 4.37
N ILE A 98 20.24 16.38 3.69
CA ILE A 98 20.13 15.84 2.32
C ILE A 98 19.20 14.63 2.27
N LEU A 99 19.30 13.70 3.23
CA LEU A 99 18.42 12.54 3.31
C LEU A 99 16.95 12.93 3.51
N ILE A 100 16.67 13.89 4.40
CA ILE A 100 15.31 14.37 4.65
C ILE A 100 14.74 15.04 3.39
N VAL A 101 15.51 15.91 2.74
CA VAL A 101 15.09 16.58 1.51
C VAL A 101 14.86 15.57 0.36
N GLY A 102 15.74 14.58 0.22
CA GLY A 102 15.58 13.50 -0.77
C GLY A 102 14.36 12.64 -0.48
N SER A 103 14.05 12.39 0.79
CA SER A 103 12.82 11.69 1.20
C SER A 103 11.56 12.46 0.79
N PHE A 104 11.52 13.78 1.01
CA PHE A 104 10.42 14.62 0.54
C PHE A 104 10.26 14.58 -0.98
N TRP A 105 11.36 14.58 -1.73
CA TRP A 105 11.31 14.45 -3.18
C TRP A 105 10.71 13.11 -3.62
N SER A 106 11.14 12.02 -2.98
CA SER A 106 10.61 10.67 -3.22
C SER A 106 9.11 10.60 -2.95
N LEU A 107 8.62 11.30 -1.92
CA LEU A 107 7.21 11.24 -1.52
C LEU A 107 6.22 11.67 -2.63
N PHE A 108 6.62 12.59 -3.51
CA PHE A 108 5.73 13.13 -4.56
C PHE A 108 5.91 12.48 -5.93
N GLY A 109 7.07 11.84 -6.19
CA GLY A 109 7.42 11.32 -7.52
C GLY A 109 7.61 9.81 -7.59
N ARG A 110 7.39 9.07 -6.49
CA ARG A 110 7.64 7.63 -6.45
C ARG A 110 6.53 6.86 -7.16
N ILE A 111 6.94 5.96 -8.05
CA ILE A 111 6.09 4.91 -8.62
C ILE A 111 6.46 3.61 -7.93
N GLU A 112 5.46 2.92 -7.37
CA GLU A 112 5.65 1.69 -6.60
C GLU A 112 4.95 0.53 -7.29
N GLY A 113 5.65 -0.59 -7.38
CA GLY A 113 5.07 -1.85 -7.84
C GLY A 113 5.98 -3.02 -7.48
N GLN A 114 5.48 -4.21 -7.74
CA GLN A 114 6.17 -5.48 -7.58
C GLN A 114 6.54 -6.03 -8.96
N VAL A 115 7.67 -6.73 -9.03
CA VAL A 115 8.02 -7.52 -10.22
C VAL A 115 8.34 -8.92 -9.73
N ARG A 116 7.59 -9.90 -10.22
CA ARG A 116 7.88 -11.32 -9.98
C ARG A 116 8.79 -11.79 -11.10
N LEU A 117 10.03 -12.16 -10.75
CA LEU A 117 11.01 -12.71 -11.68
C LEU A 117 11.35 -14.13 -11.27
N SER A 118 11.30 -15.06 -12.22
CA SER A 118 11.90 -16.40 -12.06
C SER A 118 13.34 -16.38 -12.57
N GLU A 119 14.15 -17.36 -12.14
CA GLU A 119 15.55 -17.48 -12.57
C GLU A 119 15.64 -17.53 -14.10
N GLY A 120 16.51 -16.68 -14.68
CA GLY A 120 16.70 -16.56 -16.13
C GLY A 120 15.67 -15.68 -16.86
N GLN A 121 14.65 -15.15 -16.18
CA GLN A 121 13.68 -14.24 -16.80
C GLN A 121 14.09 -12.77 -16.71
N THR A 122 13.63 -11.99 -17.69
CA THR A 122 13.66 -10.51 -17.67
C THR A 122 12.23 -10.01 -17.85
N SER A 123 11.84 -8.97 -17.11
CA SER A 123 10.51 -8.36 -17.20
C SER A 123 10.68 -6.85 -17.36
N GLY A 124 10.00 -6.28 -18.35
CA GLY A 124 9.82 -4.84 -18.52
C GLY A 124 8.50 -4.33 -17.93
N GLU A 125 7.72 -5.21 -17.29
CA GLU A 125 6.42 -4.90 -16.72
C GLU A 125 6.50 -4.84 -15.20
N LEU A 126 5.94 -3.76 -14.65
CA LEU A 126 5.84 -3.52 -13.22
C LEU A 126 4.39 -3.75 -12.80
N GLU A 127 4.16 -4.75 -11.94
CA GLU A 127 2.84 -5.01 -11.38
C GLU A 127 2.57 -3.98 -10.29
N MET A 128 1.65 -3.05 -10.57
CA MET A 128 1.30 -2.00 -9.63
C MET A 128 0.22 -2.49 -8.67
N ASP A 129 0.21 -1.96 -7.45
CA ASP A 129 -0.89 -2.15 -6.50
C ASP A 129 -2.09 -1.24 -6.79
N VAL A 130 -2.37 -0.99 -8.07
CA VAL A 130 -3.51 -0.17 -8.46
C VAL A 130 -4.72 -1.07 -8.55
N GLN A 131 -5.75 -0.77 -7.76
CA GLN A 131 -7.00 -1.52 -7.85
C GLN A 131 -7.64 -1.25 -9.21
N ARG A 132 -7.88 -2.33 -9.98
CA ARG A 132 -8.55 -2.25 -11.28
C ARG A 132 -9.70 -3.22 -11.35
N LEU A 133 -10.81 -2.77 -11.90
CA LEU A 133 -11.87 -3.66 -12.36
C LEU A 133 -11.41 -4.26 -13.70
N LYS A 134 -11.45 -5.59 -13.79
CA LYS A 134 -11.09 -6.34 -14.99
C LYS A 134 -12.29 -7.17 -15.43
N LEU A 135 -12.63 -7.07 -16.71
CA LEU A 135 -13.52 -8.01 -17.39
C LEU A 135 -12.65 -9.14 -17.93
N MET A 136 -12.90 -10.36 -17.50
CA MET A 136 -12.14 -11.54 -17.89
C MET A 136 -13.02 -12.51 -18.66
N GLU A 137 -12.43 -13.18 -19.63
CA GLU A 137 -13.00 -14.34 -20.34
C GLU A 137 -13.22 -15.49 -19.33
N PRO A 138 -14.18 -16.41 -19.54
CA PRO A 138 -14.43 -17.52 -18.61
C PRO A 138 -13.24 -18.47 -18.38
N ASP A 139 -12.20 -18.38 -19.22
CA ASP A 139 -10.93 -19.09 -19.06
C ASP A 139 -10.09 -18.56 -17.86
N GLY A 140 -10.44 -17.39 -17.33
CA GLY A 140 -9.75 -16.72 -16.22
C GLY A 140 -8.37 -16.16 -16.55
N ALA A 141 -7.90 -16.28 -17.79
CA ALA A 141 -6.58 -15.88 -18.23
C ALA A 141 -6.60 -14.61 -19.10
N THR A 142 -7.66 -14.42 -19.90
CA THR A 142 -7.72 -13.32 -20.86
C THR A 142 -8.47 -12.12 -20.29
N VAL A 143 -7.82 -10.96 -20.20
CA VAL A 143 -8.44 -9.70 -19.77
C VAL A 143 -8.97 -8.95 -21.00
N VAL A 144 -10.30 -8.86 -21.11
CA VAL A 144 -11.01 -8.24 -22.23
C VAL A 144 -11.05 -6.71 -22.10
N ALA A 145 -11.23 -6.20 -20.88
CA ALA A 145 -11.22 -4.77 -20.58
C ALA A 145 -10.75 -4.52 -19.14
N SER A 146 -10.12 -3.37 -18.89
CA SER A 146 -9.80 -2.96 -17.52
C SER A 146 -9.95 -1.46 -17.32
N VAL A 147 -10.36 -1.06 -16.13
CA VAL A 147 -10.52 0.34 -15.73
C VAL A 147 -10.02 0.53 -14.30
N SER A 148 -9.49 1.71 -14.01
CA SER A 148 -9.06 2.08 -12.66
C SER A 148 -10.26 2.09 -11.71
N ALA A 149 -10.18 1.26 -10.66
CA ALA A 149 -11.15 1.26 -9.56
C ALA A 149 -10.82 2.34 -8.51
N GLU A 150 -9.68 3.03 -8.64
CA GLU A 150 -9.30 4.11 -7.74
C GLU A 150 -10.07 5.41 -8.01
N ASP A 151 -10.40 5.66 -9.28
CA ASP A 151 -11.10 6.87 -9.71
C ASP A 151 -12.62 6.82 -9.50
N HIS A 152 -13.16 5.64 -9.19
CA HIS A 152 -14.60 5.39 -9.12
C HIS A 152 -15.02 4.85 -7.74
N VAL A 153 -15.37 5.77 -6.82
CA VAL A 153 -15.86 5.41 -5.47
C VAL A 153 -17.31 4.89 -5.52
N ARG A 154 -18.14 5.46 -6.39
CA ARG A 154 -19.50 5.03 -6.74
C ARG A 154 -19.82 5.47 -8.17
N GLY A 155 -20.67 4.72 -8.86
CA GLY A 155 -21.21 5.11 -10.16
C GLY A 155 -21.04 4.06 -11.26
N LYS A 156 -21.51 4.40 -12.46
CA LYS A 156 -21.48 3.49 -13.61
C LYS A 156 -20.14 3.61 -14.34
N VAL A 157 -19.53 2.46 -14.61
CA VAL A 157 -18.28 2.34 -15.35
C VAL A 157 -18.48 1.34 -16.48
N ARG A 158 -18.07 1.73 -17.68
CA ARG A 158 -18.14 0.86 -18.85
C ARG A 158 -16.87 0.02 -18.95
N LEU A 159 -17.02 -1.30 -18.89
CA LEU A 159 -15.93 -2.26 -19.12
C LEU A 159 -16.20 -3.01 -20.43
N GLY A 160 -15.52 -2.59 -21.49
CA GLY A 160 -15.77 -3.10 -22.84
C GLY A 160 -17.20 -2.79 -23.26
N ASP A 161 -18.00 -3.84 -23.46
CA ASP A 161 -19.40 -3.73 -23.88
C ASP A 161 -20.41 -3.77 -22.71
N ILE A 162 -19.93 -3.90 -21.47
CA ILE A 162 -20.78 -4.04 -20.29
C ILE A 162 -20.74 -2.76 -19.45
N ASP A 163 -21.91 -2.29 -19.02
CA ASP A 163 -22.04 -1.20 -18.05
C ASP A 163 -22.16 -1.80 -16.64
N VAL A 164 -21.19 -1.49 -15.78
CA VAL A 164 -21.11 -1.97 -14.39
C VAL A 164 -21.39 -0.82 -13.42
N GLU A 165 -22.27 -1.02 -12.46
CA GLU A 165 -22.53 -0.03 -11.41
C GLU A 165 -21.79 -0.38 -10.12
N ILE A 166 -20.89 0.49 -9.69
CA ILE A 166 -20.16 0.37 -8.43
C ILE A 166 -21.02 0.96 -7.33
N VAL A 167 -21.59 0.08 -6.50
CA VAL A 167 -22.49 0.45 -5.40
C VAL A 167 -21.74 1.00 -4.19
N ASP A 168 -20.64 0.35 -3.78
CA ASP A 168 -19.77 0.82 -2.70
C ASP A 168 -18.38 0.17 -2.78
N ARG A 169 -17.41 0.75 -2.07
CA ARG A 169 -16.05 0.21 -1.97
C ARG A 169 -15.60 0.11 -0.52
N TRP A 170 -15.35 -1.10 -0.06
CA TRP A 170 -14.82 -1.37 1.28
C TRP A 170 -13.35 -1.83 1.20
N ALA A 171 -12.54 -1.33 2.14
CA ALA A 171 -11.16 -1.81 2.34
C ALA A 171 -11.15 -2.91 3.43
N ASN A 172 -10.15 -3.80 3.40
CA ASN A 172 -10.02 -4.92 4.34
C ASN A 172 -11.22 -5.88 4.36
N CYS A 173 -11.80 -6.16 3.18
CA CYS A 173 -12.81 -7.20 3.07
C CYS A 173 -12.16 -8.58 3.27
N THR A 174 -12.71 -9.36 4.19
CA THR A 174 -12.49 -10.81 4.21
C THR A 174 -13.50 -11.43 3.26
N GLN A 175 -13.03 -12.23 2.31
CA GLN A 175 -13.91 -12.99 1.45
C GLN A 175 -14.27 -14.30 2.15
N GLU A 176 -15.53 -14.45 2.52
CA GLU A 176 -16.08 -15.70 3.01
C GLU A 176 -17.02 -16.28 1.94
N PRO A 177 -16.70 -17.44 1.35
CA PRO A 177 -17.63 -18.11 0.46
C PRO A 177 -18.77 -18.72 1.29
N TRP A 178 -20.00 -18.30 1.03
CA TRP A 178 -21.21 -18.92 1.58
C TRP A 178 -22.16 -19.32 0.46
N ILE A 179 -23.01 -20.31 0.72
CA ILE A 179 -24.11 -20.66 -0.18
C ILE A 179 -25.33 -19.84 0.25
N ALA A 180 -25.79 -18.95 -0.62
CA ALA A 180 -27.09 -18.33 -0.48
C ALA A 180 -28.13 -19.26 -1.13
N ASP A 181 -29.20 -19.59 -0.41
CA ASP A 181 -30.39 -20.23 -1.00
C ASP A 181 -31.27 -19.11 -1.58
N ASP A 182 -30.79 -18.47 -2.63
CA ASP A 182 -31.44 -17.34 -3.32
C ASP A 182 -32.29 -17.78 -4.52
N GLY A 183 -32.35 -19.09 -4.77
CA GLY A 183 -33.20 -19.70 -5.78
C GLY A 183 -34.67 -19.76 -5.36
N ALA A 184 -35.59 -19.64 -6.34
CA ALA A 184 -37.01 -19.89 -6.11
C ALA A 184 -37.30 -21.35 -5.70
N THR A 185 -36.34 -22.25 -5.92
CA THR A 185 -36.33 -23.66 -5.51
C THR A 185 -34.99 -23.99 -4.85
N PRO A 186 -34.97 -24.71 -3.72
CA PRO A 186 -33.73 -25.04 -3.03
C PRO A 186 -32.82 -25.89 -3.91
N LEU A 187 -31.61 -25.40 -4.16
CA LEU A 187 -30.58 -26.07 -4.95
C LEU A 187 -29.67 -26.89 -4.05
N ARG A 188 -29.18 -28.02 -4.55
CA ARG A 188 -28.29 -28.89 -3.77
C ARG A 188 -26.84 -28.44 -3.89
N ALA A 189 -26.08 -28.59 -2.83
CA ALA A 189 -24.64 -28.40 -2.84
C ALA A 189 -23.96 -29.39 -1.89
N PHE A 190 -22.71 -29.71 -2.15
CA PHE A 190 -21.88 -30.47 -1.23
C PHE A 190 -20.49 -29.83 -1.08
N GLU A 191 -19.91 -30.03 0.09
CA GLU A 191 -18.58 -29.56 0.45
C GLU A 191 -17.57 -30.69 0.24
N ILE A 192 -16.51 -30.43 -0.50
CA ILE A 192 -15.34 -31.32 -0.58
C ILE A 192 -14.19 -30.68 0.17
N ALA A 193 -13.66 -31.38 1.18
CA ALA A 193 -12.40 -31.04 1.83
C ALA A 193 -11.31 -32.01 1.37
N PHE A 194 -10.18 -31.48 0.90
CA PHE A 194 -8.96 -32.25 0.72
C PHE A 194 -8.03 -31.89 1.88
N ASP A 195 -7.43 -32.89 2.52
CA ASP A 195 -6.68 -32.80 3.78
C ASP A 195 -5.95 -31.45 4.02
N SER A 196 -5.09 -31.03 3.09
CA SER A 196 -4.26 -29.81 3.22
C SER A 196 -4.81 -28.57 2.51
N ARG A 197 -6.04 -28.60 1.98
CA ARG A 197 -6.66 -27.48 1.25
C ARG A 197 -7.95 -27.02 1.95
N PRO A 198 -8.28 -25.72 1.87
CA PRO A 198 -9.59 -25.25 2.29
C PRO A 198 -10.68 -26.01 1.53
N SER A 199 -11.78 -26.28 2.22
CA SER A 199 -12.93 -26.94 1.63
C SER A 199 -13.53 -26.09 0.51
N VAL A 200 -14.08 -26.78 -0.49
CA VAL A 200 -14.71 -26.15 -1.66
C VAL A 200 -16.15 -26.61 -1.73
N TRP A 201 -17.06 -25.66 -1.85
CA TRP A 201 -18.47 -25.92 -2.09
C TRP A 201 -18.75 -26.06 -3.58
N ILE A 202 -19.47 -27.10 -3.95
CA ILE A 202 -19.87 -27.38 -5.33
C ILE A 202 -21.40 -27.49 -5.37
N GLY A 203 -22.02 -26.55 -6.09
CA GLY A 203 -23.47 -26.51 -6.29
C GLY A 203 -23.93 -27.37 -7.47
N GLU A 204 -25.24 -27.65 -7.48
CA GLU A 204 -25.96 -28.26 -8.58
C GLU A 204 -25.74 -27.48 -9.88
N ALA A 205 -25.40 -28.18 -10.97
CA ALA A 205 -25.06 -27.56 -12.25
C ALA A 205 -26.32 -26.99 -12.93
N THR A 206 -26.78 -25.83 -12.49
CA THR A 206 -27.92 -25.14 -13.05
C THR A 206 -27.54 -24.51 -14.39
N LYS A 207 -27.73 -25.26 -15.49
CA LYS A 207 -27.90 -24.85 -16.92
C LYS A 207 -27.01 -23.74 -17.54
N ALA A 208 -26.07 -23.15 -16.82
CA ALA A 208 -25.23 -22.02 -17.22
C ALA A 208 -23.82 -22.09 -16.57
N GLY A 209 -23.67 -22.76 -15.44
CA GLY A 209 -22.37 -23.05 -14.84
C GLY A 209 -21.71 -24.27 -15.49
N GLY A 210 -20.54 -24.07 -16.11
CA GLY A 210 -19.66 -25.18 -16.46
C GLY A 210 -19.29 -26.01 -15.22
N PRO A 211 -18.79 -27.24 -15.39
CA PRO A 211 -18.42 -28.08 -14.26
C PRO A 211 -17.32 -27.42 -13.42
N ALA A 212 -17.41 -27.54 -12.09
CA ALA A 212 -16.46 -26.93 -11.17
C ALA A 212 -15.11 -27.66 -11.23
N VAL A 213 -14.00 -26.92 -11.30
CA VAL A 213 -12.66 -27.51 -11.30
C VAL A 213 -12.09 -27.43 -9.89
N VAL A 214 -11.81 -28.60 -9.29
CA VAL A 214 -11.19 -28.69 -7.97
C VAL A 214 -9.92 -29.52 -8.05
N GLY A 215 -8.77 -28.86 -7.84
CA GLY A 215 -7.46 -29.53 -7.88
C GLY A 215 -7.11 -30.19 -9.22
N GLY A 216 -7.65 -29.67 -10.34
CA GLY A 216 -7.46 -30.24 -11.67
C GLY A 216 -8.50 -31.31 -12.05
N LEU A 217 -9.42 -31.63 -11.14
CA LEU A 217 -10.55 -32.54 -11.41
C LEU A 217 -11.81 -31.74 -11.71
N THR A 218 -12.48 -32.12 -12.78
CA THR A 218 -13.76 -31.55 -13.19
C THR A 218 -14.89 -32.29 -12.49
N VAL A 219 -15.59 -31.62 -11.57
CA VAL A 219 -16.68 -32.18 -10.76
C VAL A 219 -18.01 -31.65 -11.25
N ARG A 220 -18.97 -32.55 -11.46
CA ARG A 220 -20.34 -32.22 -11.88
C ARG A 220 -21.35 -32.86 -10.95
N VAL A 221 -22.29 -32.05 -10.48
CA VAL A 221 -23.44 -32.49 -9.68
C VAL A 221 -24.61 -32.68 -10.64
N LEU A 222 -25.18 -33.89 -10.67
CA LEU A 222 -26.28 -34.26 -11.56
C LEU A 222 -27.61 -34.28 -10.81
N ASP A 223 -28.70 -34.11 -11.56
CA ASP A 223 -30.06 -34.23 -11.03
C ASP A 223 -30.32 -35.67 -10.52
N PRO A 224 -31.22 -35.86 -9.54
CA PRO A 224 -31.59 -37.20 -9.06
C PRO A 224 -32.09 -38.11 -10.19
N GLY A 225 -31.39 -39.22 -10.42
CA GLY A 225 -31.74 -40.18 -11.47
C GLY A 225 -31.23 -39.84 -12.87
N GLN A 226 -30.50 -38.73 -13.03
CA GLN A 226 -29.82 -38.41 -14.29
C GLN A 226 -28.62 -39.36 -14.50
N ALA A 227 -28.63 -40.10 -15.61
CA ALA A 227 -27.51 -40.94 -15.99
C ALA A 227 -26.31 -40.07 -16.38
N TRP A 228 -25.13 -40.39 -15.83
CA TRP A 228 -23.89 -39.79 -16.29
C TRP A 228 -23.57 -40.27 -17.72
N SER A 229 -23.23 -39.32 -18.59
CA SER A 229 -22.69 -39.60 -19.92
C SER A 229 -21.33 -38.91 -20.04
N PRO A 230 -20.27 -39.62 -20.46
CA PRO A 230 -18.97 -38.99 -20.65
C PRO A 230 -19.07 -37.90 -21.72
N PRO A 231 -18.38 -36.75 -21.55
CA PRO A 231 -18.27 -35.77 -22.63
C PRO A 231 -17.64 -36.44 -23.86
N ALA A 232 -18.18 -36.15 -25.05
CA ALA A 232 -17.58 -36.61 -26.30
C ALA A 232 -16.16 -36.02 -26.42
N GLU A 233 -15.19 -36.86 -26.81
CA GLU A 233 -13.81 -36.43 -27.09
C GLU A 233 -13.74 -35.34 -28.17
#